data_AF-A0A315R8E3-F1
#
_entry.id   AF-A0A315R8E3-F1
#
_cell.length_a   1.000
_cell.length_b   1.000
_cell.length_c   1.000
_cell.angle_alpha   90.00
_cell.angle_beta   90.00
_cell.angle_gamma   90.00
#
_symmetry.space_group_name_H-M   'P 1'
#
loop_
_entity.id
_entity.type
_entity.pdbx_description
1 polymer ?
#
loop_
_entity_poly.entity_id
_entity_poly.type
_entity_poly.pdbx_seq_one_letter_code
_entity_poly.pdbx_strand_id
1 'polypeptide(L)'
;MSKQKNDTRIEKRKNEILGLFLITFAAISYFAIFSRSAGLLGNYISSAYYFMVGSGSYILPLLFVYWGIQLIRSKKIKFSGRFLGLLISFIAIISIINLSEGGGFFLNTPQNAAGGIIGSAISYFLTELFAVRGSYIILSVLLLIGILLLFDLFLHNIFRKT
;
A
#
# COMPACT_ATOMS: atom_id res chain seq x y z
N MET A 1 40.82 -1.22 -8.10
CA MET A 1 39.91 -2.32 -8.50
C MET A 1 39.40 -3.17 -7.32
N SER A 2 40.22 -3.51 -6.32
CA SER A 2 39.80 -4.32 -5.14
C SER A 2 38.81 -3.63 -4.21
N LYS A 3 38.97 -2.32 -3.97
CA LYS A 3 38.10 -1.53 -3.07
C LYS A 3 36.64 -1.48 -3.54
N GLN A 4 36.43 -1.17 -4.82
CA GLN A 4 35.10 -1.12 -5.47
C GLN A 4 34.39 -2.50 -5.50
N LYS A 5 35.16 -3.60 -5.56
CA LYS A 5 34.62 -4.97 -5.47
C LYS A 5 34.21 -5.35 -4.04
N ASN A 6 34.88 -4.79 -3.03
CA ASN A 6 34.51 -4.96 -1.62
C ASN A 6 33.27 -4.13 -1.27
N ASP A 7 33.17 -2.89 -1.74
CA ASP A 7 32.02 -2.01 -1.48
C ASP A 7 30.72 -2.61 -2.02
N THR A 8 30.76 -3.17 -3.24
CA THR A 8 29.60 -3.85 -3.86
C THR A 8 29.21 -5.14 -3.13
N ARG A 9 30.15 -5.90 -2.59
CA ARG A 9 29.85 -7.09 -1.76
C ARG A 9 29.21 -6.71 -0.43
N ILE A 10 29.67 -5.63 0.19
CA ILE A 10 29.11 -5.11 1.44
C ILE A 10 27.66 -4.62 1.20
N GLU A 11 27.40 -3.89 0.13
CA GLU A 11 26.05 -3.43 -0.23
C GLU A 11 25.08 -4.60 -0.46
N LYS A 12 25.51 -5.63 -1.20
CA LYS A 12 24.71 -6.85 -1.41
C LYS A 12 24.36 -7.55 -0.09
N ARG A 13 25.34 -7.74 0.80
CA ARG A 13 25.10 -8.33 2.12
C ARG A 13 24.13 -7.51 2.97
N LYS A 14 24.25 -6.17 2.95
CA LYS A 14 23.30 -5.29 3.64
C LYS A 14 21.88 -5.47 3.10
N ASN A 15 21.73 -5.54 1.78
CA ASN A 15 20.42 -5.74 1.16
C ASN A 15 19.84 -7.14 1.45
N GLU A 16 20.65 -8.19 1.51
CA GLU A 16 20.22 -9.53 1.92
C GLU A 16 19.70 -9.53 3.36
N ILE A 17 20.43 -8.93 4.31
CA ILE A 17 20.02 -8.84 5.72
C ILE A 17 18.73 -8.03 5.85
N LEU A 18 18.64 -6.87 5.19
CA LEU A 18 17.43 -6.05 5.20
C LEU A 18 16.25 -6.77 4.56
N GLY A 19 16.46 -7.53 3.49
CA GLY A 19 15.42 -8.28 2.84
C GLY A 19 14.90 -9.45 3.68
N LEU A 20 15.79 -10.19 4.35
CA LEU A 20 15.42 -11.23 5.32
C LEU A 20 14.65 -10.66 6.52
N PHE A 21 15.09 -9.50 7.02
CA PHE A 21 14.37 -8.77 8.06
C PHE A 21 12.97 -8.40 7.60
N LEU A 22 12.82 -7.85 6.38
CA LEU A 22 11.52 -7.45 5.84
C LEU A 22 10.58 -8.63 5.63
N ILE A 23 11.08 -9.78 5.17
CA ILE A 23 10.28 -11.01 5.02
C ILE A 23 9.86 -11.55 6.39
N THR A 24 10.76 -11.54 7.37
CA THR A 24 10.43 -11.93 8.76
C THR A 24 9.35 -11.01 9.33
N PHE A 25 9.51 -9.70 9.14
CA PHE A 25 8.53 -8.70 9.56
C PHE A 25 7.19 -8.94 8.86
N ALA A 26 7.18 -9.26 7.56
CA ALA A 26 5.96 -9.61 6.83
C ALA A 26 5.23 -10.82 7.44
N ALA A 27 5.96 -11.85 7.86
CA ALA A 27 5.38 -13.01 8.53
C ALA A 27 4.76 -12.61 9.88
N ILE A 28 5.45 -11.80 10.69
CA ILE A 28 4.92 -11.26 11.94
C ILE A 28 3.66 -10.44 11.67
N SER A 29 3.69 -9.55 10.67
CA SER A 29 2.55 -8.75 10.23
C SER A 29 1.36 -9.59 9.79
N TYR A 30 1.61 -10.69 9.07
CA TYR A 30 0.58 -11.64 8.68
C TYR A 30 -0.08 -12.25 9.92
N PHE A 31 0.70 -12.79 10.86
CA PHE A 31 0.12 -13.32 12.10
C PHE A 31 -0.56 -12.23 12.94
N ALA A 32 -0.03 -11.00 12.96
CA ALA A 32 -0.63 -9.86 13.63
C ALA A 32 -2.05 -9.54 13.11
N ILE A 33 -2.24 -9.61 11.80
CA ILE A 33 -3.53 -9.29 11.17
C ILE A 33 -4.50 -10.47 11.23
N PHE A 34 -4.03 -11.70 10.99
CA PHE A 34 -4.89 -12.86 10.74
C PHE A 34 -5.00 -13.84 11.92
N SER A 35 -4.17 -13.72 12.96
CA SER A 35 -4.23 -14.60 14.14
C SER A 35 -4.87 -13.91 15.34
N ARG A 36 -5.71 -14.65 16.09
CA ARG A 36 -6.29 -14.19 17.37
C ARG A 36 -5.25 -14.09 18.50
N SER A 37 -4.08 -14.69 18.35
CA SER A 37 -3.06 -14.80 19.41
C SER A 37 -1.69 -14.29 18.93
N ALA A 38 -1.66 -13.10 18.34
CA ALA A 38 -0.40 -12.49 17.87
C ALA A 38 0.49 -11.92 19.00
N GLY A 39 0.07 -12.06 20.26
CA GLY A 39 0.75 -11.51 21.42
C GLY A 39 0.71 -9.98 21.47
N LEU A 40 1.37 -9.41 22.48
CA LEU A 40 1.35 -7.96 22.74
C LEU A 40 1.84 -7.15 21.53
N LEU A 41 2.99 -7.52 20.95
CA LEU A 41 3.54 -6.84 19.77
C LEU A 41 2.63 -6.96 18.54
N GLY A 42 2.07 -8.14 18.28
CA GLY A 42 1.17 -8.34 17.14
C GLY A 42 -0.08 -7.45 17.23
N ASN A 43 -0.65 -7.30 18.43
CA ASN A 43 -1.81 -6.42 18.65
C ASN A 43 -1.49 -4.96 18.36
N TYR A 44 -0.30 -4.46 18.74
CA TYR A 44 0.11 -3.10 18.40
C TYR A 44 0.36 -2.92 16.90
N ILE A 45 0.97 -3.91 16.24
CA ILE A 45 1.23 -3.87 14.80
C ILE A 45 -0.09 -3.83 14.02
N SER A 46 -1.03 -4.73 14.33
CA SER A 46 -2.33 -4.77 13.65
C SER A 46 -3.14 -3.51 13.92
N SER A 47 -3.18 -3.03 15.17
CA SER A 47 -3.86 -1.78 15.53
C SER A 47 -3.26 -0.59 14.76
N ALA A 48 -1.93 -0.51 14.63
CA ALA A 48 -1.28 0.53 13.85
C ALA A 48 -1.67 0.45 12.36
N TYR A 49 -1.71 -0.73 11.77
CA TYR A 49 -2.11 -0.88 10.37
C TYR A 49 -3.58 -0.52 10.15
N TYR A 50 -4.50 -1.05 10.98
CA TYR A 50 -5.92 -0.74 10.86
C TYR A 50 -6.18 0.76 11.09
N PHE A 51 -5.47 1.37 12.03
CA PHE A 51 -5.54 2.82 12.23
C PHE A 51 -5.07 3.60 10.99
N MET A 52 -3.99 3.18 10.34
CA MET A 52 -3.43 3.90 9.20
C MET A 52 -4.25 3.73 7.91
N VAL A 53 -4.60 2.49 7.57
CA VAL A 53 -5.15 2.12 6.25
C VAL A 53 -6.41 1.26 6.32
N GLY A 54 -6.94 0.97 7.52
CA GLY A 54 -8.18 0.22 7.70
C GLY A 54 -8.09 -1.17 7.10
N SER A 55 -9.10 -1.56 6.33
CA SER A 55 -9.15 -2.81 5.56
C SER A 55 -7.97 -2.96 4.57
N GLY A 56 -7.31 -1.87 4.18
CA GLY A 56 -6.07 -1.92 3.39
C GLY A 56 -4.92 -2.68 4.08
N SER A 57 -5.01 -2.91 5.40
CA SER A 57 -3.99 -3.59 6.20
C SER A 57 -3.65 -4.99 5.68
N TYR A 58 -4.63 -5.70 5.13
CA TYR A 58 -4.46 -7.07 4.65
C TYR A 58 -3.42 -7.21 3.53
N ILE A 59 -3.15 -6.14 2.76
CA ILE A 59 -2.17 -6.17 1.66
C ILE A 59 -0.73 -5.89 2.12
N LEU A 60 -0.55 -5.25 3.29
CA LEU A 60 0.77 -4.82 3.77
C LEU A 60 1.78 -5.97 3.92
N PRO A 61 1.43 -7.14 4.50
CA PRO A 61 2.35 -8.28 4.56
C PRO A 61 2.88 -8.69 3.17
N LEU A 62 2.02 -8.70 2.15
CA LEU A 62 2.41 -9.07 0.79
C LEU A 62 3.40 -8.05 0.19
N LEU A 63 3.20 -6.75 0.46
CA LEU A 63 4.13 -5.70 0.03
C LEU A 63 5.51 -5.85 0.67
N PHE A 64 5.57 -6.16 1.98
CA PHE A 64 6.84 -6.43 2.66
C PHE A 64 7.55 -7.67 2.12
N VAL A 65 6.83 -8.75 1.80
CA VAL A 65 7.43 -9.92 1.12
C VAL A 65 8.02 -9.51 -0.23
N TYR A 66 7.24 -8.80 -1.06
CA TYR A 66 7.69 -8.35 -2.37
C TYR A 66 8.98 -7.51 -2.29
N TRP A 67 9.00 -6.48 -1.44
CA TRP A 67 10.19 -5.64 -1.26
C TRP A 67 11.37 -6.40 -0.66
N GLY A 68 11.12 -7.34 0.26
CA GLY A 68 12.16 -8.16 0.86
C GLY A 68 12.86 -9.01 -0.18
N ILE A 69 12.11 -9.62 -1.10
CA ILE A 69 12.64 -10.36 -2.24
C ILE A 69 13.44 -9.44 -3.17
N GLN A 70 12.97 -8.21 -3.44
CA GLN A 70 13.71 -7.27 -4.29
C GLN A 70 15.05 -6.85 -3.67
N LEU A 71 15.08 -6.63 -2.36
CA LEU A 71 16.31 -6.35 -1.60
C LEU A 71 17.30 -7.52 -1.68
N ILE A 72 16.85 -8.76 -1.42
CA ILE A 72 17.72 -9.95 -1.53
C ILE A 72 18.30 -10.07 -2.94
N ARG A 73 17.50 -9.81 -3.98
CA ARG A 73 17.96 -9.80 -5.38
C ARG A 73 18.91 -8.64 -5.71
N SER A 74 19.26 -7.80 -4.73
CA SER A 74 20.08 -6.60 -4.88
C SER A 74 19.56 -5.67 -5.98
N LYS A 75 18.25 -5.73 -6.23
CA LYS A 75 17.61 -4.81 -7.16
C LYS A 75 17.41 -3.51 -6.41
N LYS A 76 17.99 -2.42 -6.94
CA LYS A 76 17.68 -1.09 -6.44
C LYS A 76 16.17 -0.89 -6.52
N ILE A 77 15.54 -0.57 -5.39
CA ILE A 77 14.15 -0.16 -5.37
C ILE A 77 14.09 1.16 -6.14
N LYS A 78 13.63 1.10 -7.38
CA LYS A 78 13.39 2.28 -8.19
C LYS A 78 11.93 2.66 -8.01
N PHE A 79 11.68 3.92 -7.70
CA PHE A 79 10.35 4.51 -7.83
C PHE A 79 10.01 4.53 -9.31
N SER A 80 9.28 3.52 -9.77
CA SER A 80 8.79 3.42 -11.13
C SER A 80 7.37 3.96 -11.24
N GLY A 81 6.93 4.23 -12.47
CA GLY A 81 5.51 4.50 -12.76
C GLY A 81 4.61 3.42 -12.15
N ARG A 82 5.01 2.14 -12.23
CA ARG A 82 4.30 1.04 -11.58
C ARG A 82 4.13 1.19 -10.08
N PHE A 83 5.16 1.65 -9.39
CA PHE A 83 5.10 1.85 -7.95
C PHE A 83 4.15 3.01 -7.58
N LEU A 84 4.21 4.12 -8.32
CA LEU A 84 3.25 5.20 -8.18
C LEU A 84 1.82 4.74 -8.48
N GLY A 85 1.64 3.93 -9.52
CA GLY A 85 0.37 3.32 -9.88
C GLY A 85 -0.21 2.45 -8.76
N LEU A 86 0.64 1.66 -8.11
CA LEU A 86 0.26 0.87 -6.93
C LEU A 86 -0.21 1.76 -5.78
N LEU A 87 0.55 2.81 -5.45
CA LEU A 87 0.19 3.74 -4.37
C LEU A 87 -1.13 4.45 -4.65
N ILE A 88 -1.30 5.00 -5.87
CA ILE A 88 -2.54 5.69 -6.26
C ILE A 88 -3.73 4.73 -6.22
N SER A 89 -3.58 3.53 -6.78
CA SER A 89 -4.65 2.52 -6.77
C SER A 89 -5.02 2.12 -5.35
N PHE A 90 -4.02 1.86 -4.51
CA PHE A 90 -4.22 1.46 -3.11
C PHE A 90 -4.97 2.54 -2.33
N ILE A 91 -4.53 3.80 -2.45
CA ILE A 91 -5.18 4.96 -1.83
C ILE A 91 -6.62 5.11 -2.33
N ALA A 92 -6.85 5.02 -3.64
CA ALA A 92 -8.19 5.13 -4.21
C ALA A 92 -9.12 4.03 -3.67
N ILE A 93 -8.64 2.78 -3.59
CA ILE A 93 -9.41 1.64 -3.07
C ILE A 93 -9.78 1.86 -1.60
N ILE A 94 -8.83 2.18 -0.72
CA ILE A 94 -9.14 2.36 0.71
C ILE A 94 -10.10 3.55 0.94
N SER A 95 -10.01 4.61 0.13
CA SER A 95 -10.94 5.74 0.18
C SER A 95 -12.32 5.38 -0.34
N ILE A 96 -12.43 4.58 -1.41
CA ILE A 96 -13.72 4.07 -1.91
C ILE A 96 -14.39 3.18 -0.85
N ILE A 97 -13.61 2.29 -0.23
CA ILE A 97 -14.10 1.43 0.86
C ILE A 97 -14.62 2.31 2.01
N ASN A 98 -13.87 3.33 2.42
CA ASN A 98 -14.32 4.26 3.46
C ASN A 98 -15.62 4.99 3.09
N LEU A 99 -15.74 5.43 1.84
CA LEU A 99 -16.94 6.12 1.35
C LEU A 99 -18.15 5.18 1.30
N SER A 100 -17.95 3.89 1.05
CA SER A 100 -19.01 2.88 1.02
C SER A 100 -19.60 2.57 2.39
N GLU A 101 -18.83 2.73 3.46
CA GLU A 101 -19.28 2.55 4.84
C GLU A 101 -19.91 3.81 5.45
N GLY A 102 -20.31 4.77 4.60
CA GLY A 102 -21.08 5.94 5.01
C GLY A 102 -20.31 7.25 5.00
N GLY A 103 -19.01 7.24 4.65
CA GLY A 103 -18.23 8.44 4.31
C GLY A 103 -18.16 9.54 5.39
N GLY A 104 -18.66 9.25 6.58
CA GLY A 104 -18.89 10.21 7.65
C GLY A 104 -17.62 10.56 8.41
N PHE A 105 -17.70 11.68 9.14
CA PHE A 105 -16.60 12.29 9.89
C PHE A 105 -15.77 11.29 10.70
N PHE A 106 -14.48 11.59 10.81
CA PHE A 106 -13.46 10.90 11.63
C PHE A 106 -13.87 10.60 13.09
N LEU A 107 -14.88 11.29 13.61
CA LEU A 107 -15.28 11.26 15.01
C LEU A 107 -16.46 10.33 15.31
N ASN A 108 -17.25 9.95 14.29
CA ASN A 108 -18.42 9.07 14.46
C ASN A 108 -18.20 7.67 13.90
N THR A 109 -17.12 7.48 13.14
CA THR A 109 -16.76 6.15 12.65
C THR A 109 -16.07 5.42 13.80
N PRO A 110 -16.45 4.17 14.12
CA PRO A 110 -15.74 3.38 15.12
C PRO A 110 -14.23 3.43 14.84
N GLN A 111 -13.41 3.12 15.85
CA GLN A 111 -11.93 3.00 15.76
C GLN A 111 -11.40 2.11 14.60
N ASN A 112 -12.29 1.54 13.80
CA ASN A 112 -12.10 0.72 12.62
C ASN A 112 -12.71 1.39 11.37
N ALA A 113 -12.37 2.65 11.06
CA ALA A 113 -12.76 3.23 9.78
C ALA A 113 -12.25 2.33 8.65
N ALA A 114 -13.14 1.97 7.71
CA ALA A 114 -12.89 0.96 6.70
C ALA A 114 -11.63 1.24 5.84
N GLY A 115 -11.28 2.51 5.66
CA GLY A 115 -10.06 2.95 4.97
C GLY A 115 -8.93 3.48 5.87
N GLY A 116 -9.09 3.44 7.19
CA GLY A 116 -8.17 4.05 8.16
C GLY A 116 -8.04 5.56 8.01
N ILE A 117 -7.09 6.17 8.73
CA ILE A 117 -6.90 7.62 8.74
C ILE A 117 -6.65 8.19 7.34
N ILE A 118 -5.92 7.45 6.49
CA ILE A 118 -5.61 7.89 5.12
C ILE A 118 -6.85 7.84 4.24
N GLY A 119 -7.56 6.70 4.23
CA GLY A 119 -8.76 6.52 3.43
C GLY A 119 -9.84 7.52 3.82
N SER A 120 -10.05 7.71 5.13
CA SER A 120 -11.00 8.68 5.67
C SER A 120 -10.63 10.12 5.34
N ALA A 121 -9.34 10.50 5.41
CA ALA A 121 -8.90 11.86 5.08
C ALA A 121 -9.25 12.24 3.65
N ILE A 122 -8.93 11.34 2.73
CA ILE A 122 -9.11 11.58 1.30
C ILE A 122 -10.59 11.51 0.94
N SER A 123 -11.35 10.55 1.47
CA SER A 123 -12.79 10.47 1.20
C SER A 123 -13.53 11.68 1.77
N TYR A 124 -13.16 12.15 2.97
CA TYR A 124 -13.74 13.34 3.58
C TYR A 124 -13.46 14.57 2.75
N PHE A 125 -12.19 14.82 2.42
CA PHE A 125 -11.78 15.96 1.61
C PHE A 125 -12.51 16.01 0.26
N LEU A 126 -12.62 14.88 -0.44
CA LEU A 126 -13.35 14.83 -1.70
C LEU A 126 -14.85 15.04 -1.52
N THR A 127 -15.43 14.54 -0.43
CA THR A 127 -16.87 14.65 -0.18
C THR A 127 -17.28 16.09 0.14
N GLU A 128 -16.42 16.83 0.86
CA GLU A 128 -16.61 18.27 1.08
C GLU A 128 -16.57 19.07 -0.22
N LEU A 129 -15.71 18.68 -1.16
CA LEU A 129 -15.53 19.40 -2.42
C LEU A 129 -16.55 19.03 -3.51
N PHE A 130 -16.95 17.77 -3.59
CA PHE A 130 -17.66 17.22 -4.75
C PHE A 130 -18.93 16.43 -4.39
N ALA A 131 -19.31 16.40 -3.12
CA ALA A 131 -20.31 15.49 -2.55
C ALA A 131 -19.97 14.01 -2.79
N VAL A 132 -20.69 13.11 -2.09
CA VAL A 132 -20.42 11.66 -2.09
C VAL A 132 -20.37 11.09 -3.51
N ARG A 133 -21.31 11.46 -4.38
CA ARG A 133 -21.37 10.96 -5.76
C ARG A 133 -20.18 11.43 -6.61
N GLY A 134 -19.77 12.69 -6.45
CA GLY A 134 -18.61 13.24 -7.15
C GLY A 134 -17.30 12.62 -6.67
N SER A 135 -17.17 12.36 -5.37
CA SER A 135 -16.02 11.64 -4.80
C SER A 135 -15.81 10.27 -5.43
N TYR A 136 -16.88 9.49 -5.63
CA TYR A 136 -16.78 8.19 -6.30
C TYR A 136 -16.24 8.32 -7.73
N ILE A 137 -16.68 9.33 -8.48
CA ILE A 137 -16.21 9.56 -9.85
C ILE A 137 -14.71 9.85 -9.84
N ILE A 138 -14.25 10.77 -8.99
CA ILE A 138 -12.84 11.16 -8.91
C ILE A 138 -11.97 9.98 -8.47
N LEU A 139 -12.39 9.26 -7.42
CA LEU A 139 -11.66 8.09 -6.93
C LEU A 139 -11.61 6.97 -7.97
N SER A 140 -12.69 6.78 -8.76
CA SER A 140 -12.70 5.81 -9.85
C SER A 140 -11.71 6.19 -10.96
N VAL A 141 -11.63 7.48 -11.32
CA VAL A 141 -10.64 7.96 -12.30
C VAL A 141 -9.21 7.79 -11.77
N LEU A 142 -8.97 8.13 -10.49
CA LEU A 142 -7.66 7.91 -9.87
C LEU A 142 -7.29 6.42 -9.84
N LEU A 143 -8.24 5.54 -9.53
CA LEU A 143 -8.03 4.09 -9.58
C LEU A 143 -7.66 3.63 -10.99
N LEU A 144 -8.34 4.12 -12.02
CA LEU A 144 -8.00 3.82 -13.42
C LEU A 144 -6.58 4.30 -13.77
N ILE A 145 -6.22 5.54 -13.42
CA ILE A 145 -4.88 6.08 -13.61
C ILE A 145 -3.84 5.20 -12.90
N GLY A 146 -4.12 4.80 -11.66
CA GLY A 146 -3.26 3.93 -10.87
C GLY A 146 -3.04 2.58 -11.54
N ILE A 147 -4.11 1.94 -12.03
CA ILE A 147 -4.07 0.66 -12.75
C ILE A 147 -3.25 0.78 -14.03
N LEU A 148 -3.48 1.84 -14.82
CA LEU A 148 -2.73 2.07 -16.06
C LEU A 148 -1.22 2.19 -15.79
N LEU A 149 -0.85 2.96 -14.77
CA LEU A 149 0.54 3.09 -14.34
C LEU A 149 1.11 1.78 -13.79
N LEU A 150 0.32 1.04 -13.01
CA LEU A 150 0.73 -0.23 -12.40
C LEU A 150 1.09 -1.29 -13.45
N PHE A 151 0.31 -1.35 -14.52
CA PHE A 151 0.51 -2.31 -15.62
C PHE A 151 1.33 -1.74 -16.79
N ASP A 152 1.87 -0.52 -16.69
CA ASP A 152 2.47 0.23 -17.80
C ASP A 152 1.59 0.21 -19.07
N LEU A 153 0.27 0.24 -18.89
CA LEU A 153 -0.69 0.24 -19.98
C LEU A 153 -0.79 1.64 -20.55
N PHE A 154 -0.32 1.82 -21.78
CA PHE A 154 -0.62 3.01 -22.55
C PHE A 154 -2.03 2.88 -23.13
N LEU A 155 -2.95 3.77 -22.75
CA LEU A 155 -4.31 3.85 -23.31
C LEU A 155 -4.30 3.86 -24.85
N HIS A 156 -3.34 4.55 -25.45
CA HIS A 156 -3.20 4.62 -26.91
C HIS A 156 -2.93 3.25 -27.55
N ASN A 157 -2.30 2.29 -26.85
CA ASN A 157 -2.03 0.95 -27.37
C ASN A 157 -3.27 0.04 -27.29
N ILE A 158 -4.21 0.33 -26.39
CA ILE A 158 -5.46 -0.42 -26.24
C ILE A 158 -6.43 -0.06 -27.36
N PHE A 159 -6.58 1.23 -27.67
CA PHE A 159 -7.51 1.70 -28.71
C PHE A 159 -6.98 1.58 -30.14
N ARG A 160 -5.69 1.32 -30.35
CA ARG A 160 -5.11 1.11 -31.69
C ARG A 160 -5.15 -0.35 -32.16
N LYS A 161 -5.64 -1.27 -31.32
CA LYS A 161 -5.69 -2.70 -31.63
C LYS A 161 -7.05 -3.20 -32.13
N THR A 162 -7.93 -2.27 -32.52
CA THR A 162 -9.19 -2.53 -33.23
C THR A 162 -9.14 -1.78 -34.55
#